data_AF-A0A529K9B3-F1
#
_entry.id   AF-A0A529K9B3-F1
#
_cell.length_a   1.000
_cell.length_b   1.000
_cell.length_c   1.000
_cell.angle_alpha   90.00
_cell.angle_beta   90.00
_cell.angle_gamma   90.00
#
_symmetry.space_group_name_H-M   'P 1'
#
loop_
_entity.id
_entity.type
_entity.pdbx_description
1 polymer ?
#
loop_
_entity_poly.entity_id
_entity_poly.type
_entity_poly.pdbx_seq_one_letter_code
_entity_poly.pdbx_strand_id
1 'polypeptide(L)' 'MIAAFRIPGAGRLKQAETTRFSFDGQSYAGVEGDTLASALLANGVHLVGRSFKYHRP' A
#
# COMPACT_ATOMS: atom_id res chain seq x y z
N MET A 1 3.37 -5.58 -13.14
CA MET A 1 4.59 -5.03 -12.50
C MET A 1 4.12 -4.17 -11.34
N ILE A 2 4.45 -4.53 -10.10
CA ILE A 2 4.15 -3.72 -8.92
C ILE A 2 5.23 -2.64 -8.90
N ALA A 3 4.91 -1.42 -9.35
CA ALA A 3 5.87 -0.33 -9.30
C ALA A 3 6.02 0.12 -7.83
N ALA A 4 7.25 0.32 -7.38
CA ALA A 4 7.52 0.83 -6.03
C ALA A 4 7.31 2.35 -6.03
N PHE A 5 6.18 2.81 -5.48
CA PHE A 5 5.83 4.25 -5.45
C PHE A 5 6.44 5.00 -4.25
N ARG A 6 7.30 4.36 -3.47
CA ARG A 6 8.01 5.02 -2.37
C ARG A 6 9.13 5.90 -2.88
N ILE A 7 9.29 7.06 -2.25
CA ILE A 7 10.41 7.95 -2.49
C ILE A 7 11.64 7.41 -1.76
N PRO A 8 12.75 7.09 -2.46
CA PRO A 8 13.97 6.61 -1.83
C PRO A 8 14.54 7.62 -0.82
N GLY A 9 14.96 7.14 0.36
CA GLY A 9 15.63 7.97 1.38
C GLY A 9 14.74 8.96 2.14
N ALA A 10 13.44 8.99 1.87
CA ALA A 10 12.46 9.88 2.50
C ALA A 10 11.50 9.14 3.44
N GLY A 11 10.75 9.90 4.24
CA GLY A 11 9.76 9.36 5.18
C GLY A 11 10.32 8.98 6.55
N ARG A 12 9.44 8.52 7.43
CA ARG A 12 9.74 8.21 8.85
C ARG A 12 10.19 6.77 9.08
N LEU A 13 10.01 5.89 8.10
CA LEU A 13 10.21 4.43 8.21
C LEU A 13 11.55 3.98 7.59
N LYS A 14 12.63 4.75 7.78
CA LYS A 14 13.92 4.54 7.08
C LYS A 14 14.66 3.24 7.45
N GLN A 15 14.34 2.65 8.60
CA GLN A 15 14.98 1.43 9.11
C GLN A 15 13.97 0.33 9.43
N ALA A 16 12.74 0.47 8.94
CA ALA A 16 11.70 -0.48 9.25
C ALA A 16 11.82 -1.72 8.36
N GLU A 17 11.53 -2.87 8.96
CA GLU A 17 11.65 -4.15 8.27
C GLU A 17 10.54 -4.35 7.23
N THR A 18 10.83 -5.12 6.19
CA THR A 18 9.82 -5.48 5.20
C THR A 18 8.85 -6.50 5.81
N THR A 19 7.55 -6.23 5.73
CA THR A 19 6.50 -7.13 6.17
C THR A 19 5.63 -7.58 5.01
N ARG A 20 4.99 -8.75 5.12
CA ARG A 20 4.05 -9.27 4.12
C ARG A 20 2.64 -9.23 4.68
N PHE A 21 1.69 -8.83 3.85
CA PHE A 21 0.27 -8.83 4.20
C PHE A 21 -0.56 -9.22 2.98
N SER A 22 -1.81 -9.59 3.21
CA SER A 22 -2.79 -9.83 2.15
C SER A 22 -3.90 -8.79 2.18
N PHE A 23 -4.37 -8.40 0.99
CA PHE A 23 -5.50 -7.50 0.79
C PHE A 23 -6.26 -7.96 -0.46
N ASP A 24 -7.59 -8.10 -0.37
CA ASP A 24 -8.44 -8.61 -1.45
C ASP A 24 -7.93 -9.90 -2.11
N GLY A 25 -7.40 -10.81 -1.28
CA GLY A 25 -6.85 -12.10 -1.73
C GLY A 25 -5.50 -12.02 -2.45
N GLN A 26 -4.91 -10.83 -2.59
CA GLN A 26 -3.59 -10.61 -3.18
C GLN A 26 -2.55 -10.34 -2.09
N SER A 27 -1.32 -10.84 -2.30
CA SER A 27 -0.21 -10.62 -1.35
C SER A 27 0.60 -9.38 -1.74
N TYR A 28 0.94 -8.57 -0.74
CA TYR A 28 1.68 -7.33 -0.89
C TYR A 28 2.84 -7.25 0.12
N ALA A 29 3.79 -6.37 -0.18
CA ALA A 29 4.89 -6.03 0.73
C ALA A 29 4.62 -4.65 1.35
N GLY A 30 4.68 -4.57 2.66
CA GLY A 30 4.68 -3.33 3.42
C GLY A 30 5.99 -3.17 4.18
N VAL A 31 6.05 -2.13 5.00
CA VAL A 31 7.15 -1.86 5.91
C VAL A 31 6.58 -1.72 7.31
N GLU A 32 7.26 -2.21 8.33
CA GLU A 32 6.81 -2.08 9.72
C GLU A 32 6.48 -0.61 10.06
N GLY A 33 5.36 -0.38 10.74
CA GLY A 33 4.85 0.96 11.03
C GLY A 33 4.03 1.60 9.90
N ASP A 34 3.91 0.93 8.74
CA ASP A 34 2.89 1.31 7.77
C ASP A 34 1.47 1.13 8.32
N THR A 35 0.58 1.99 7.84
CA THR A 35 -0.85 1.69 7.83
C THR A 35 -1.20 0.87 6.58
N LEU A 36 -2.34 0.20 6.58
CA LEU A 36 -2.83 -0.48 5.37
C LEU A 36 -2.89 0.48 4.17
N ALA A 37 -3.37 1.72 4.37
CA ALA A 37 -3.47 2.72 3.31
C ALA A 37 -2.10 3.13 2.74
N SER A 38 -1.10 3.40 3.60
CA SER A 38 0.25 3.77 3.14
C SER A 38 0.94 2.62 2.40
N ALA A 39 0.75 1.39 2.87
CA ALA A 39 1.27 0.20 2.21
C ALA A 39 0.61 -0.03 0.83
N LEU A 40 -0.71 0.14 0.70
CA LEU A 40 -1.42 0.02 -0.57
C LEU A 40 -0.95 1.05 -1.60
N LEU A 41 -0.82 2.32 -1.20
CA LEU A 41 -0.28 3.38 -2.08
C LEU A 41 1.16 3.07 -2.52
N ALA A 42 2.00 2.58 -1.61
CA ALA A 42 3.38 2.19 -1.94
C ALA A 42 3.45 1.06 -2.98
N ASN A 43 2.44 0.21 -3.05
CA ASN A 43 2.30 -0.87 -4.03
C ASN A 43 1.50 -0.44 -5.29
N GLY A 44 1.16 0.84 -5.43
CA GLY A 44 0.44 1.35 -6.59
C GLY A 44 -1.06 1.07 -6.58
N VAL A 45 -1.63 0.73 -5.43
CA VAL A 45 -3.07 0.55 -5.27
C VAL A 45 -3.70 1.89 -4.91
N HIS A 46 -4.28 2.54 -5.91
CA HIS A 46 -4.98 3.82 -5.76
C HIS A 46 -6.51 3.65 -5.66
N LEU A 47 -7.04 2.56 -6.20
CA LEU A 47 -8.44 2.18 -6.11
C LEU A 47 -8.59 1.08 -5.07
N VAL A 48 -9.23 1.40 -3.94
CA VAL A 48 -9.38 0.47 -2.80
C VAL A 48 -10.83 0.02 -2.57
N GLY A 49 -11.76 0.62 -3.31
CA GLY A 49 -13.19 0.38 -3.17
C GLY A 49 -13.95 1.37 -4.02
N ARG A 50 -15.25 1.12 -4.19
CA ARG A 50 -16.14 2.00 -4.96
C ARG A 50 -17.17 2.62 -4.03
N SER A 51 -17.64 3.81 -4.39
CA SER A 51 -18.72 4.45 -3.63
C SER A 51 -19.95 3.54 -3.55
N PHE A 52 -20.53 3.40 -2.36
CA PHE A 52 -21.62 2.45 -2.10
C PHE A 52 -22.85 2.66 -3.01
N LYS A 53 -23.29 3.91 -3.16
CA LYS A 53 -24.53 4.24 -3.88
C LYS A 53 -24.39 4.15 -5.40
N TYR A 54 -23.25 4.59 -5.94
CA TYR A 54 -23.10 4.83 -7.38
C TYR A 54 -21.98 4.00 -8.02
N HIS A 55 -21.26 3.18 -7.27
CA HIS A 55 -20.15 2.34 -7.74
C HIS A 55 -19.07 3.11 -8.51
N ARG A 56 -18.99 4.42 -8.27
CA ARG A 56 -17.92 5.26 -8.81
C ARG A 56 -16.57 4.78 -8.27
N PRO A 57 -15.50 4.85 -9.07
CA PRO A 57 -14.14 4.65 -8.60
C PRO A 57 -13.83 5.54 -7.39
#